data_AF-A0A2H0B7C0-F1
#
_entry.id   AF-A0A2H0B7C0-F1
#
_cell.length_a   1.000
_cell.length_b   1.000
_cell.length_c   1.000
_cell.angle_alpha   90.00
_cell.angle_beta   90.00
_cell.angle_gamma   90.00
#
_symmetry.space_group_name_H-M   'P 1'
#
loop_
_entity.id
_entity.type
_entity.pdbx_description
1 polymer ?
#
loop_
_entity_poly.entity_id
_entity_poly.type
_entity_poly.pdbx_seq_one_letter_code
_entity_poly.pdbx_strand_id
1 'polypeptide(L)'
;MNINILQVTTNDLKENKYLLELPEFYRSKKYIENSSWHLNQSVFDHIVAVYASAEMLISGRLINVTSTINSIKQYLSQTLGNKSREAIFRLAVLLHDNAKSDTLVIDQAGNAGCPGHELIGATKVWNYQKRFGFDDIAMEAVERIVRYHGLTSEMINQSLTTGKTQKYYQLLSETVGNVLGELILLMYADLSGSDLIKSDQKAFEDRIKILNKYISWKFD
;
A
#
# COMPACT_ATOMS: atom_id res chain seq x y z
N MET A 1 -8.46 3.10 23.83
CA MET A 1 -9.32 3.70 22.79
C MET A 1 -9.07 2.92 21.51
N ASN A 2 -10.12 2.52 20.79
CA ASN A 2 -9.97 1.80 19.52
C ASN A 2 -10.20 2.80 18.38
N ILE A 3 -9.20 3.02 17.54
CA ILE A 3 -9.34 3.80 16.31
C ILE A 3 -10.15 2.97 15.32
N ASN A 4 -11.22 3.55 14.78
CA ASN A 4 -11.94 2.95 13.66
C ASN A 4 -11.27 3.36 12.35
N ILE A 5 -10.50 2.45 11.74
CA ILE A 5 -9.76 2.72 10.49
C ILE A 5 -10.67 3.16 9.33
N LEU A 6 -11.94 2.75 9.32
CA LEU A 6 -12.90 3.17 8.29
C LEU A 6 -13.31 4.65 8.42
N GLN A 7 -13.07 5.26 9.58
CA GLN A 7 -13.33 6.68 9.85
C GLN A 7 -12.07 7.54 9.74
N VAL A 8 -10.89 6.94 9.58
CA VAL A 8 -9.62 7.67 9.40
C VAL A 8 -9.60 8.23 7.99
N THR A 9 -9.46 9.56 7.90
CA THR A 9 -9.32 10.26 6.62
C THR A 9 -7.92 10.80 6.40
N THR A 10 -7.56 11.07 5.14
CA THR A 10 -6.33 11.79 4.80
C THR A 10 -6.18 13.11 5.57
N ASN A 11 -7.27 13.85 5.76
CA ASN A 11 -7.25 15.13 6.48
C ASN A 11 -6.95 14.92 7.97
N ASP A 12 -7.56 13.92 8.61
CA ASP A 12 -7.26 13.58 10.00
C ASP A 12 -5.76 13.27 10.22
N LEU A 13 -5.15 12.56 9.26
CA LEU A 13 -3.71 12.25 9.28
C LEU A 13 -2.89 13.54 9.19
N LYS A 14 -3.20 14.43 8.24
CA LYS A 14 -2.50 15.73 8.05
C LYS A 14 -2.60 16.66 9.26
N GLU A 15 -3.77 16.68 9.90
CA GLU A 15 -4.07 17.53 11.06
C GLU A 15 -3.52 16.96 12.39
N ASN A 16 -2.80 15.84 12.34
CA ASN A 16 -2.24 15.16 13.51
C ASN A 16 -3.28 14.68 14.53
N LYS A 17 -4.50 14.37 14.08
CA LYS A 17 -5.60 13.95 14.95
C LYS A 17 -5.29 12.69 15.77
N TYR A 18 -4.43 11.82 15.26
CA TYR A 18 -4.06 10.55 15.88
C TYR A 18 -2.63 10.57 16.48
N LEU A 19 -2.07 11.75 16.75
CA LEU A 19 -0.68 11.90 17.20
C LEU A 19 -0.38 11.13 18.49
N LEU A 20 -1.33 11.11 19.42
CA LEU A 20 -1.16 10.41 20.70
C LEU A 20 -1.28 8.89 20.54
N GLU A 21 -2.12 8.45 19.61
CA GLU A 21 -2.43 7.04 19.40
C GLU A 21 -1.47 6.35 18.43
N LEU A 22 -0.85 7.09 17.52
CA LEU A 22 0.07 6.60 16.48
C LEU A 22 1.37 7.43 16.43
N PRO A 23 2.06 7.66 17.55
CA PRO A 23 3.22 8.57 17.57
C PRO A 23 4.34 8.13 16.62
N GLU A 24 4.53 6.82 16.43
CA GLU A 24 5.51 6.28 15.48
C GLU A 24 5.22 6.62 14.02
N PHE A 25 3.95 6.70 13.63
CA PHE A 25 3.56 7.15 12.29
C PHE A 25 3.97 8.61 12.08
N TYR A 26 3.71 9.50 13.05
CA TYR A 26 4.08 10.91 12.92
C TYR A 26 5.59 11.17 13.04
N ARG A 27 6.35 10.27 13.68
CA ARG A 27 7.82 10.34 13.67
C ARG A 27 8.39 10.13 12.27
N SER A 28 7.67 9.48 11.35
CA SER A 28 8.15 9.23 9.98
C SER A 28 8.37 10.53 9.18
N LYS A 29 7.80 11.67 9.61
CA LYS A 29 8.04 13.01 9.03
C LYS A 29 9.52 13.40 8.95
N LYS A 30 10.35 12.85 9.84
CA LYS A 30 11.78 13.18 9.93
C LYS A 30 12.65 12.39 8.94
N TYR A 31 12.09 11.37 8.30
CA TYR A 31 12.84 10.47 7.42
C TYR A 31 12.50 10.84 5.98
N ILE A 32 13.50 11.37 5.28
CA ILE A 32 13.37 11.87 3.92
C ILE A 32 14.01 10.85 2.99
N GLU A 33 13.25 10.40 2.00
CA GLU A 33 13.73 9.54 0.94
C GLU A 33 14.08 10.36 -0.30
N ASN A 34 15.23 10.01 -0.90
CA ASN A 34 15.69 10.55 -2.16
C ASN A 34 16.13 9.39 -3.04
N SER A 35 15.31 9.07 -4.04
CA SER A 35 15.49 7.95 -4.97
C SER A 35 14.76 8.23 -6.28
N SER A 36 14.83 7.32 -7.25
CA SER A 36 14.08 7.42 -8.51
C SER A 36 12.56 7.53 -8.32
N TRP A 37 12.05 7.12 -7.16
CA TRP A 37 10.62 7.10 -6.82
C TRP A 37 10.19 8.25 -5.90
N HIS A 38 11.14 8.92 -5.23
CA HIS A 38 10.89 9.93 -4.22
C HIS A 38 11.84 11.13 -4.41
N LEU A 39 11.28 12.33 -4.59
CA LEU A 39 12.05 13.56 -4.79
C LEU A 39 12.13 14.39 -3.49
N ASN A 40 12.97 13.97 -2.55
CA ASN A 40 13.04 14.53 -1.19
C ASN A 40 11.68 14.46 -0.45
N GLN A 41 10.95 13.37 -0.64
CA GLN A 41 9.67 13.14 0.00
C GLN A 41 9.88 12.54 1.39
N SER A 42 9.18 13.03 2.42
CA SER A 42 9.20 12.35 3.71
C SER A 42 8.37 11.06 3.65
N VAL A 43 8.77 10.04 4.42
CA VAL A 43 8.00 8.78 4.54
C VAL A 43 6.56 9.07 4.97
N PHE A 44 6.35 10.07 5.84
CA PHE A 44 5.02 10.50 6.23
C PHE A 44 4.20 11.03 5.05
N ASP A 45 4.77 11.96 4.28
CA ASP A 45 4.06 12.58 3.15
C ASP A 45 3.72 11.54 2.08
N HIS A 46 4.62 10.57 1.87
CA HIS A 46 4.38 9.43 1.00
C HIS A 46 3.18 8.61 1.49
N ILE A 47 3.20 8.09 2.73
CA ILE A 47 2.09 7.28 3.26
C ILE A 47 0.76 8.05 3.22
N VAL A 48 0.76 9.35 3.54
CA VAL A 48 -0.45 10.20 3.46
C VAL A 48 -0.95 10.34 2.02
N ALA A 49 -0.05 10.49 1.04
CA ALA A 49 -0.42 10.54 -0.37
C ALA A 49 -1.00 9.21 -0.86
N VAL A 50 -0.37 8.08 -0.50
CA VAL A 50 -0.88 6.74 -0.80
C VAL A 50 -2.24 6.50 -0.16
N TYR A 51 -2.44 6.93 1.08
CA TYR A 51 -3.74 6.84 1.76
C TYR A 51 -4.83 7.65 1.03
N ALA A 52 -4.49 8.86 0.55
CA ALA A 52 -5.40 9.66 -0.27
C ALA A 52 -5.76 8.97 -1.59
N SER A 53 -4.77 8.35 -2.25
CA SER A 53 -5.00 7.56 -3.47
C SER A 53 -5.86 6.32 -3.20
N ALA A 54 -5.70 5.66 -2.04
CA ALA A 54 -6.57 4.57 -1.62
C ALA A 54 -8.02 5.04 -1.42
N GLU A 55 -8.24 6.20 -0.79
CA GLU A 55 -9.58 6.80 -0.68
C GLU A 55 -10.19 7.11 -2.04
N MET A 56 -9.40 7.63 -2.98
CA MET A 56 -9.85 7.87 -4.36
C MET A 56 -10.19 6.57 -5.06
N LEU A 57 -9.39 5.51 -4.89
CA LEU A 57 -9.64 4.19 -5.46
C LEU A 57 -10.98 3.62 -4.96
N ILE A 58 -11.19 3.60 -3.64
CA ILE A 58 -12.42 3.09 -3.01
C ILE A 58 -13.66 3.87 -3.50
N SER A 59 -13.52 5.19 -3.66
CA SER A 59 -14.59 6.03 -4.20
C SER A 59 -14.86 5.85 -5.70
N GLY A 60 -13.96 5.17 -6.43
CA GLY A 60 -14.02 5.01 -7.87
C GLY A 60 -13.48 6.19 -8.69
N ARG A 61 -12.69 7.07 -8.08
CA ARG A 61 -12.09 8.24 -8.75
C ARG A 61 -10.79 7.94 -9.50
N LEU A 62 -10.18 6.77 -9.27
CA LEU A 62 -8.95 6.34 -9.98
C LEU A 62 -9.19 5.33 -11.12
N ILE A 63 -10.35 4.67 -11.13
CA ILE A 63 -10.72 3.67 -12.14
C ILE A 63 -12.10 4.03 -12.68
N ASN A 64 -12.17 4.30 -13.98
CA ASN A 64 -13.37 4.84 -14.64
C ASN A 64 -14.29 3.76 -15.23
N VAL A 65 -14.16 2.51 -14.80
CA VAL A 65 -14.98 1.37 -15.27
C VAL A 65 -15.94 0.95 -14.17
N THR A 66 -17.22 1.27 -14.34
CA THR A 66 -18.27 1.08 -13.31
C THR A 66 -18.39 -0.37 -12.82
N SER A 67 -18.34 -1.35 -13.73
CA SER A 67 -18.43 -2.78 -13.37
C SER A 67 -17.27 -3.20 -12.47
N THR A 68 -16.05 -2.85 -12.85
CA THR A 68 -14.83 -3.13 -12.07
C THR A 68 -14.89 -2.46 -10.70
N ILE A 69 -15.36 -1.20 -10.61
CA ILE A 69 -15.55 -0.51 -9.32
C ILE A 69 -16.56 -1.24 -8.44
N ASN A 70 -17.67 -1.73 -9.01
CA ASN A 70 -18.67 -2.48 -8.25
C ASN A 70 -18.08 -3.81 -7.73
N SER A 71 -17.31 -4.52 -8.54
CA SER A 71 -16.61 -5.74 -8.11
C SER A 71 -15.58 -5.47 -7.00
N ILE A 72 -14.82 -4.37 -7.10
CA ILE A 72 -13.89 -3.96 -6.04
C ILE A 72 -14.66 -3.65 -4.75
N LYS A 73 -15.76 -2.90 -4.81
CA LYS A 73 -16.59 -2.59 -3.64
C LYS A 73 -17.20 -3.85 -3.02
N GLN A 74 -17.68 -4.77 -3.84
CA GLN A 74 -18.19 -6.07 -3.39
C GLN A 74 -17.09 -6.90 -2.73
N TYR A 75 -15.87 -6.88 -3.26
CA TYR A 75 -14.74 -7.55 -2.65
C TYR A 75 -14.38 -6.92 -1.29
N LEU A 76 -14.25 -5.60 -1.23
CA LEU A 76 -13.87 -4.87 -0.03
C LEU A 76 -14.93 -4.93 1.10
N SER A 77 -16.20 -5.21 0.76
CA SER A 77 -17.26 -5.39 1.76
C SER A 77 -17.26 -6.77 2.43
N GLN A 78 -16.55 -7.75 1.87
CA GLN A 78 -16.41 -9.08 2.47
C GLN A 78 -15.68 -9.00 3.81
N THR A 79 -15.96 -9.93 4.70
CA THR A 79 -15.29 -10.04 5.99
C THR A 79 -14.13 -11.02 5.94
N LEU A 80 -13.08 -10.74 6.71
CA LEU A 80 -11.97 -11.64 6.99
C LEU A 80 -11.58 -11.44 8.45
N GLY A 81 -11.78 -12.49 9.27
CA GLY A 81 -11.80 -12.34 10.73
C GLY A 81 -12.97 -11.44 11.17
N ASN A 82 -12.69 -10.52 12.09
CA ASN A 82 -13.67 -9.59 12.64
C ASN A 82 -13.77 -8.24 11.90
N LYS A 83 -13.14 -8.11 10.73
CA LYS A 83 -13.09 -6.86 9.94
C LYS A 83 -13.53 -7.07 8.50
N SER A 84 -13.97 -5.99 7.86
CA SER A 84 -14.10 -5.96 6.41
C SER A 84 -12.72 -5.92 5.73
N ARG A 85 -12.65 -6.41 4.50
CA ARG A 85 -11.46 -6.26 3.66
C ARG A 85 -11.09 -4.81 3.41
N GLU A 86 -12.06 -3.88 3.37
CA GLU A 86 -11.77 -2.44 3.33
C GLU A 86 -10.97 -1.97 4.56
N ALA A 87 -11.36 -2.41 5.76
CA ALA A 87 -10.66 -2.03 6.98
C ALA A 87 -9.24 -2.61 7.00
N ILE A 88 -9.06 -3.86 6.56
CA ILE A 88 -7.76 -4.50 6.39
C ILE A 88 -6.90 -3.74 5.38
N PHE A 89 -7.46 -3.42 4.21
CA PHE A 89 -6.78 -2.68 3.15
C PHE A 89 -6.32 -1.31 3.64
N ARG A 90 -7.20 -0.50 4.25
CA ARG A 90 -6.85 0.82 4.77
C ARG A 90 -5.78 0.76 5.86
N LEU A 91 -5.86 -0.23 6.75
CA LEU A 91 -4.84 -0.40 7.80
C LEU A 91 -3.50 -0.80 7.18
N ALA A 92 -3.49 -1.71 6.20
CA ALA A 92 -2.29 -2.09 5.48
C ALA A 92 -1.68 -0.90 4.72
N VAL A 93 -2.49 -0.07 4.06
CA VAL A 93 -2.01 1.16 3.41
C VAL A 93 -1.34 2.11 4.41
N LEU A 94 -1.95 2.32 5.57
CA LEU A 94 -1.38 3.17 6.62
C LEU A 94 -0.03 2.64 7.16
N LEU A 95 0.17 1.32 7.11
CA LEU A 95 1.29 0.63 7.75
C LEU A 95 2.34 0.07 6.78
N HIS A 96 2.15 0.13 5.46
CA HIS A 96 3.00 -0.58 4.50
C HIS A 96 4.49 -0.23 4.64
N ASP A 97 4.78 1.03 4.93
CA ASP A 97 6.13 1.58 5.11
C ASP A 97 6.51 1.88 6.57
N ASN A 98 5.82 1.25 7.54
CA ASN A 98 6.00 1.55 8.97
C ASN A 98 7.39 1.23 9.55
N ALA A 99 8.29 0.62 8.75
CA ALA A 99 9.65 0.25 9.13
C ALA A 99 10.74 0.92 8.29
N LYS A 100 10.39 1.78 7.31
CA LYS A 100 11.40 2.52 6.54
C LYS A 100 12.31 3.36 7.44
N SER A 101 11.76 3.92 8.51
CA SER A 101 12.54 4.65 9.52
C SER A 101 13.55 3.79 10.29
N ASP A 102 13.34 2.48 10.38
CA ASP A 102 14.25 1.55 11.07
C ASP A 102 15.35 1.02 10.13
N THR A 103 15.12 1.06 8.82
CA THR A 103 16.01 0.48 7.80
C THR A 103 16.63 1.51 6.86
N LEU A 104 16.40 2.80 7.09
CA LEU A 104 16.96 3.85 6.25
C LEU A 104 18.50 3.78 6.26
N VAL A 105 19.06 3.60 5.07
CA VAL A 105 20.49 3.65 4.79
C VAL A 105 20.73 4.75 3.76
N ILE A 106 21.72 5.61 4.02
CA ILE A 106 22.16 6.65 3.07
C ILE A 106 23.56 6.28 2.60
N ASP A 107 23.75 6.17 1.29
CA ASP A 107 25.05 5.86 0.71
C ASP A 107 25.97 7.11 0.61
N GLN A 108 27.21 6.89 0.17
CA GLN A 108 28.20 7.97 0.03
C GLN A 108 27.83 9.03 -1.02
N ALA A 109 26.94 8.70 -1.96
CA ALA A 109 26.44 9.61 -2.99
C ALA A 109 25.17 10.36 -2.55
N GLY A 110 24.66 10.09 -1.34
CA GLY A 110 23.45 10.70 -0.80
C GLY A 110 22.15 10.03 -1.24
N ASN A 111 22.21 8.83 -1.83
CA ASN A 111 21.00 8.06 -2.13
C ASN A 111 20.50 7.39 -0.86
N ALA A 112 19.18 7.49 -0.63
CA ALA A 112 18.51 6.83 0.47
C ALA A 112 17.82 5.55 -0.02
N GLY A 113 17.92 4.49 0.78
CA GLY A 113 17.18 3.24 0.57
C GLY A 113 16.78 2.61 1.89
N CYS A 114 15.76 1.75 1.86
CA CYS A 114 15.18 1.13 3.06
C CYS A 114 15.18 -0.41 2.95
N PRO A 115 16.34 -1.08 2.82
CA PRO A 115 16.39 -2.52 2.56
C PRO A 115 15.71 -3.34 3.68
N GLY A 116 14.79 -4.23 3.29
CA GLY A 116 14.11 -5.15 4.21
C GLY A 116 13.02 -4.52 5.09
N HIS A 117 12.61 -3.28 4.79
CA HIS A 117 11.52 -2.62 5.52
C HIS A 117 10.21 -3.41 5.47
N GLU A 118 9.98 -4.17 4.40
CA GLU A 118 8.78 -5.01 4.23
C GLU A 118 8.71 -6.10 5.31
N LEU A 119 9.84 -6.77 5.59
CA LEU A 119 9.91 -7.87 6.56
C LEU A 119 9.82 -7.36 7.99
N ILE A 120 10.56 -6.29 8.31
CA ILE A 120 10.51 -5.66 9.63
C ILE A 120 9.11 -5.07 9.86
N GLY A 121 8.56 -4.39 8.86
CA GLY A 121 7.27 -3.74 8.94
C GLY A 121 6.12 -4.72 9.13
N ALA A 122 6.18 -5.88 8.47
CA ALA A 122 5.26 -6.98 8.68
C ALA A 122 5.24 -7.44 10.15
N THR A 123 6.39 -7.52 10.81
CA THR A 123 6.44 -7.89 12.24
C THR A 123 5.83 -6.79 13.12
N LYS A 124 6.02 -5.52 12.76
CA LYS A 124 5.55 -4.37 13.54
C LYS A 124 4.04 -4.18 13.52
N VAL A 125 3.31 -4.73 12.54
CA VAL A 125 1.85 -4.52 12.43
C VAL A 125 1.09 -5.01 13.66
N TRP A 126 1.58 -6.04 14.35
CA TRP A 126 0.95 -6.60 15.55
C TRP A 126 0.88 -5.60 16.71
N ASN A 127 1.75 -4.59 16.76
CA ASN A 127 1.69 -3.52 17.76
C ASN A 127 0.42 -2.66 17.65
N TYR A 128 -0.28 -2.74 16.51
CA TYR A 128 -1.48 -1.95 16.21
C TYR A 128 -2.77 -2.73 16.46
N GLN A 129 -2.69 -4.05 16.68
CA GLN A 129 -3.87 -4.93 16.80
C GLN A 129 -4.92 -4.39 17.79
N LYS A 130 -4.50 -4.13 19.03
CA LYS A 130 -5.39 -3.60 20.08
C LYS A 130 -5.86 -2.18 19.77
N ARG A 131 -5.02 -1.36 19.14
CA ARG A 131 -5.35 0.05 18.82
C ARG A 131 -6.46 0.16 17.79
N PHE A 132 -6.59 -0.81 16.88
CA PHE A 132 -7.67 -0.84 15.87
C PHE A 132 -8.74 -1.91 16.15
N GLY A 133 -8.55 -2.73 17.18
CA GLY A 133 -9.46 -3.81 17.58
C GLY A 133 -9.62 -4.90 16.52
N PHE A 134 -8.51 -5.30 15.88
CA PHE A 134 -8.47 -6.41 14.92
C PHE A 134 -8.23 -7.73 15.66
N ASP A 135 -8.84 -8.82 15.20
CA ASP A 135 -8.50 -10.18 15.65
C ASP A 135 -7.26 -10.71 14.91
N ASP A 136 -6.80 -11.90 15.31
CA ASP A 136 -5.58 -12.49 14.76
C ASP A 136 -5.71 -12.77 13.26
N ILE A 137 -6.87 -13.25 12.79
CA ILE A 137 -7.13 -13.55 11.38
C ILE A 137 -7.03 -12.29 10.51
N ALA A 138 -7.63 -11.18 10.95
CA ALA A 138 -7.54 -9.92 10.24
C ALA A 138 -6.10 -9.35 10.29
N MET A 139 -5.39 -9.51 11.41
CA MET A 139 -4.00 -9.06 11.54
C MET A 139 -3.02 -9.87 10.69
N GLU A 140 -3.19 -11.18 10.56
CA GLU A 140 -2.41 -12.02 9.65
C GLU A 140 -2.55 -11.54 8.20
N ALA A 141 -3.74 -11.12 7.80
CA ALA A 141 -3.96 -10.53 6.49
C ALA A 141 -3.20 -9.20 6.32
N VAL A 142 -3.26 -8.31 7.31
CA VAL A 142 -2.49 -7.04 7.31
C VAL A 142 -0.99 -7.31 7.24
N GLU A 143 -0.47 -8.22 8.08
CA GLU A 143 0.93 -8.64 8.07
C GLU A 143 1.34 -9.13 6.68
N ARG A 144 0.54 -10.01 6.07
CA ARG A 144 0.83 -10.58 4.75
C ARG A 144 0.84 -9.51 3.67
N ILE A 145 -0.07 -8.55 3.70
CA ILE A 145 -0.08 -7.43 2.76
C ILE A 145 1.19 -6.58 2.94
N VAL A 146 1.54 -6.19 4.16
CA VAL A 146 2.75 -5.40 4.42
C VAL A 146 4.02 -6.15 4.03
N ARG A 147 4.11 -7.46 4.30
CA ARG A 147 5.26 -8.28 3.93
C ARG A 147 5.51 -8.32 2.42
N TYR A 148 4.44 -8.36 1.63
CA TYR A 148 4.51 -8.59 0.19
C TYR A 148 4.18 -7.37 -0.67
N HIS A 149 4.03 -6.17 -0.08
CA HIS A 149 3.63 -5.00 -0.85
C HIS A 149 4.63 -4.67 -1.98
N GLY A 150 5.94 -4.71 -1.70
CA GLY A 150 7.00 -4.53 -2.69
C GLY A 150 7.05 -5.62 -3.78
N LEU A 151 6.59 -6.85 -3.48
CA LEU A 151 6.58 -7.96 -4.45
C LEU A 151 5.71 -7.63 -5.67
N THR A 152 4.63 -6.88 -5.50
CA THR A 152 3.75 -6.49 -6.62
C THR A 152 4.50 -5.60 -7.61
N SER A 153 5.30 -4.65 -7.13
CA SER A 153 6.17 -3.81 -7.95
C SER A 153 7.18 -4.64 -8.74
N GLU A 154 7.82 -5.61 -8.08
CA GLU A 154 8.76 -6.53 -8.74
C GLU A 154 8.11 -7.36 -9.85
N MET A 155 6.90 -7.90 -9.62
CA MET A 155 6.17 -8.67 -10.63
C MET A 155 5.76 -7.80 -11.84
N ILE A 156 5.44 -6.53 -11.61
CA ILE A 156 5.17 -5.56 -12.68
C ILE A 156 6.45 -5.27 -13.46
N ASN A 157 7.57 -4.99 -12.78
CA ASN A 157 8.86 -4.74 -13.42
C ASN A 157 9.26 -5.93 -14.32
N GLN A 158 9.16 -7.15 -13.79
CA GLN A 158 9.41 -8.36 -14.58
C GLN A 158 8.45 -8.52 -15.77
N SER A 159 7.17 -8.15 -15.60
CA SER A 159 6.20 -8.15 -16.69
C SER A 159 6.57 -7.18 -17.80
N LEU A 160 7.08 -5.99 -17.46
CA LEU A 160 7.53 -4.99 -18.42
C LEU A 160 8.81 -5.43 -19.15
N THR A 161 9.78 -6.00 -18.42
CA THR A 161 11.05 -6.44 -18.99
C THR A 161 10.88 -7.62 -19.93
N THR A 162 10.06 -8.63 -19.58
CA THR A 162 9.98 -9.86 -20.38
C THR A 162 8.72 -9.97 -21.23
N GLY A 163 7.75 -9.06 -21.09
CA GLY A 163 6.45 -9.14 -21.75
C GLY A 163 5.53 -10.27 -21.26
N LYS A 164 5.86 -10.97 -20.17
CA LYS A 164 5.14 -12.18 -19.70
C LYS A 164 4.16 -11.86 -18.56
N THR A 165 3.25 -10.91 -18.79
CA THR A 165 2.36 -10.37 -17.74
C THR A 165 1.53 -11.44 -17.01
N GLN A 166 0.96 -12.41 -17.74
CA GLN A 166 0.11 -13.45 -17.15
C GLN A 166 0.90 -14.39 -16.23
N LYS A 167 2.15 -14.73 -16.60
CA LYS A 167 3.03 -15.58 -15.79
C LYS A 167 3.30 -14.94 -14.43
N TYR A 168 3.65 -13.65 -14.39
CA TYR A 168 3.98 -12.97 -13.14
C TYR A 168 2.75 -12.67 -12.28
N TYR A 169 1.57 -12.47 -12.90
CA TYR A 169 0.31 -12.44 -12.16
C TYR A 169 0.02 -13.77 -11.46
N GLN A 170 0.17 -14.89 -12.17
CA GLN A 170 -0.04 -16.22 -11.59
C GLN A 170 0.93 -16.48 -10.44
N LEU A 171 2.22 -16.16 -10.63
CA LEU A 171 3.23 -16.29 -9.58
C LEU A 171 2.89 -15.42 -8.35
N LEU A 172 2.46 -14.18 -8.55
CA LEU A 172 2.01 -13.31 -7.47
C LEU A 172 0.81 -13.93 -6.74
N SER A 173 -0.22 -14.35 -7.49
CA SER A 173 -1.44 -14.97 -6.98
C SER A 173 -1.16 -16.20 -6.12
N GLU A 174 -0.34 -17.13 -6.62
CA GLU A 174 0.07 -18.34 -5.90
C GLU A 174 0.89 -18.02 -4.65
N THR A 175 1.73 -16.98 -4.69
CA THR A 175 2.57 -16.58 -3.56
C THR A 175 1.75 -15.93 -2.45
N VAL A 176 0.86 -15.00 -2.79
CA VAL A 176 0.20 -14.14 -1.80
C VAL A 176 -1.18 -14.65 -1.39
N GLY A 177 -1.84 -15.44 -2.25
CA GLY A 177 -3.09 -16.12 -1.95
C GLY A 177 -4.26 -15.16 -1.72
N ASN A 178 -4.94 -15.31 -0.58
CA ASN A 178 -6.22 -14.64 -0.27
C ASN A 178 -6.14 -13.12 -0.09
N VAL A 179 -4.93 -12.53 -0.06
CA VAL A 179 -4.69 -11.07 0.02
C VAL A 179 -4.29 -10.43 -1.31
N LEU A 180 -4.37 -11.17 -2.42
CA LEU A 180 -4.00 -10.69 -3.76
C LEU A 180 -4.76 -9.42 -4.15
N GLY A 181 -6.05 -9.34 -3.80
CA GLY A 181 -6.88 -8.18 -4.13
C GLY A 181 -6.35 -6.92 -3.45
N GLU A 182 -6.14 -6.97 -2.14
CA GLU A 182 -5.60 -5.82 -1.38
C GLU A 182 -4.21 -5.40 -1.87
N LEU A 183 -3.34 -6.34 -2.25
CA LEU A 183 -2.00 -6.03 -2.78
C LEU A 183 -2.04 -5.30 -4.13
N ILE A 184 -2.90 -5.75 -5.06
CA ILE A 184 -3.07 -5.07 -6.36
C ILE A 184 -3.59 -3.64 -6.13
N LEU A 185 -4.57 -3.48 -5.23
CA LEU A 185 -5.12 -2.16 -4.91
C LEU A 185 -4.10 -1.26 -4.19
N LEU A 186 -3.28 -1.84 -3.30
CA LEU A 186 -2.23 -1.11 -2.59
C LEU A 186 -1.18 -0.62 -3.57
N MET A 187 -0.70 -1.46 -4.50
CA MET A 187 0.26 -1.04 -5.52
C MET A 187 -0.30 0.07 -6.43
N TYR A 188 -1.60 0.01 -6.75
CA TYR A 188 -2.24 1.07 -7.53
C TYR A 188 -2.27 2.40 -6.77
N ALA A 189 -2.67 2.35 -5.50
CA ALA A 189 -2.66 3.52 -4.63
C ALA A 189 -1.24 4.07 -4.41
N ASP A 190 -0.27 3.18 -4.23
CA ASP A 190 1.13 3.51 -3.98
C ASP A 190 1.77 4.24 -5.17
N LEU A 191 1.66 3.69 -6.38
CA LEU A 191 2.10 4.39 -7.59
C LEU A 191 1.42 5.75 -7.76
N SER A 192 0.11 5.83 -7.46
CA SER A 192 -0.66 7.06 -7.59
C SER A 192 -0.30 8.12 -6.54
N GLY A 193 0.22 7.70 -5.37
CA GLY A 193 0.70 8.56 -4.30
C GLY A 193 2.20 8.87 -4.37
N SER A 194 2.95 8.18 -5.24
CA SER A 194 4.37 8.41 -5.50
C SER A 194 4.62 9.63 -6.39
N ASP A 195 5.89 10.07 -6.45
CA ASP A 195 6.31 11.14 -7.38
C ASP A 195 6.59 10.64 -8.80
N LEU A 196 6.42 9.33 -9.08
CA LEU A 196 6.76 8.73 -10.37
C LEU A 196 6.03 9.38 -11.55
N ILE A 197 4.76 9.75 -11.38
CA ILE A 197 4.01 10.43 -12.44
C ILE A 197 4.66 11.75 -12.88
N LYS A 198 5.39 12.41 -11.97
CA LYS A 198 6.10 13.67 -12.23
C LYS A 198 7.52 13.43 -12.75
N SER A 199 8.20 12.43 -12.21
CA SER A 199 9.61 12.15 -12.54
C SER A 199 9.77 11.34 -13.84
N ASP A 200 8.89 10.38 -14.09
CA ASP A 200 8.87 9.53 -15.29
C ASP A 200 7.43 9.08 -15.60
N GLN A 201 6.69 9.95 -16.30
CA GLN A 201 5.31 9.70 -16.70
C GLN A 201 5.16 8.41 -17.52
N LYS A 202 6.13 8.08 -18.38
CA LYS A 202 6.06 6.88 -19.22
C LYS A 202 6.15 5.62 -18.38
N ALA A 203 7.08 5.59 -17.43
CA ALA A 203 7.24 4.50 -16.47
C ALA A 203 6.00 4.32 -15.59
N PHE A 204 5.33 5.42 -15.20
CA PHE A 204 4.05 5.38 -14.50
C PHE A 204 2.95 4.74 -15.36
N GLU A 205 2.74 5.25 -16.58
CA GLU A 205 1.70 4.77 -17.49
C GLU A 205 1.85 3.29 -17.84
N ASP A 206 3.08 2.83 -18.07
CA ASP A 206 3.36 1.42 -18.36
C ASP A 206 2.99 0.50 -17.18
N ARG A 207 3.25 0.94 -15.94
CA ARG A 207 2.90 0.18 -14.74
C ARG A 207 1.39 0.16 -14.51
N ILE A 208 0.72 1.29 -14.68
CA ILE A 208 -0.75 1.37 -14.61
C ILE A 208 -1.40 0.45 -15.65
N LYS A 209 -0.83 0.36 -16.86
CA LYS A 209 -1.33 -0.57 -17.89
C LYS A 209 -1.23 -2.04 -17.46
N ILE A 210 -0.18 -2.43 -16.76
CA ILE A 210 -0.05 -3.79 -16.20
C ILE A 210 -1.04 -3.99 -15.05
N LEU A 211 -1.16 -3.03 -14.14
CA LEU A 211 -2.10 -3.09 -13.02
C LEU A 211 -3.55 -3.18 -13.47
N ASN A 212 -3.94 -2.47 -14.53
CA ASN A 212 -5.28 -2.57 -15.10
C ASN A 212 -5.59 -4.00 -15.59
N LYS A 213 -4.61 -4.73 -16.12
CA LYS A 213 -4.78 -6.16 -16.44
C LYS A 213 -4.95 -7.01 -15.17
N TYR A 214 -4.15 -6.74 -14.13
CA TYR A 214 -4.24 -7.47 -12.86
C TYR A 214 -5.61 -7.25 -12.18
N ILE A 215 -6.09 -6.01 -12.22
CA ILE A 215 -7.44 -5.64 -11.75
C ILE A 215 -8.49 -6.42 -12.54
N SER A 216 -8.42 -6.40 -13.87
CA SER A 216 -9.39 -7.11 -14.70
C SER A 216 -9.40 -8.61 -14.38
N TRP A 217 -8.24 -9.26 -14.29
CA TRP A 217 -8.17 -10.69 -13.94
C TRP A 217 -8.64 -11.02 -12.51
N LYS A 218 -8.56 -10.06 -11.57
CA LYS A 218 -8.94 -10.27 -10.18
C LYS A 218 -10.41 -9.94 -9.90
N PHE A 219 -10.98 -8.98 -10.61
CA PHE A 219 -12.25 -8.34 -10.27
C PHE A 219 -13.30 -8.37 -11.40
N ASP A 220 -12.94 -8.72 -12.63
CA ASP A 220 -13.90 -9.02 -13.70
C ASP A 220 -14.18 -10.53 -13.78
#